data_AF-A0A226MQB4-F1
#
_entry.id   AF-A0A226MQB4-F1
#
_cell.length_a   1.000
_cell.length_b   1.000
_cell.length_c   1.000
_cell.angle_alpha   90.00
_cell.angle_beta   90.00
_cell.angle_gamma   90.00
#
_symmetry.space_group_name_H-M   'P 1'
#
loop_
_entity.id
_entity.type
_entity.pdbx_description
1 polymer ?
#
loop_
_entity_poly.entity_id
_entity_poly.type
_entity_poly.pdbx_seq_one_letter_code
_entity_poly.pdbx_strand_id
1 'polypeptide(L)'
;MSVPDYMQCAEDHQTLLVVVQPVGIVPEESFYRIYRRISAVSQVNVRDSQRVLYIRYRHHYPPENNEWGDFQTHRKVVGLITITDCSSAKDWPQTFEKFHLQKEMYSSTLYDSRLFVFGLQGEIAEQPRTDVAFYPSYDECETVEKRIEDFIESLFIVLESKRLDRATDKSGDKIPLLCVPFEKKDFVGLDTDSRHYKKRCQGRMRKHVGDLCLQAGMLQDSLVHYHMAVELLRSVNDFLWLGAALEGLCSASVIYHYPGGTGGKVGSRRAQGGSVSAEAGNRHRPGKKGI
;
A
#
# COMPACT_ATOMS: atom_id res chain seq x y z
N MET A 1 7.32 -17.74 -5.47
CA MET A 1 8.45 -16.82 -5.79
C MET A 1 7.83 -15.48 -6.14
N SER A 2 8.25 -14.40 -5.49
CA SER A 2 7.77 -13.06 -5.86
C SER A 2 8.26 -12.72 -7.27
N VAL A 3 7.34 -12.29 -8.13
CA VAL A 3 7.70 -11.84 -9.48
C VAL A 3 8.43 -10.49 -9.35
N PRO A 4 9.59 -10.28 -9.99
CA PRO A 4 10.26 -8.99 -9.96
C PRO A 4 9.39 -7.89 -10.57
N ASP A 5 9.05 -6.87 -9.79
CA ASP A 5 8.38 -5.66 -10.28
C ASP A 5 9.45 -4.67 -10.76
N TYR A 6 9.81 -4.76 -12.05
CA TYR A 6 10.78 -3.87 -12.68
C TYR A 6 10.27 -2.43 -12.87
N MET A 7 9.00 -2.17 -12.58
CA MET A 7 8.41 -0.84 -12.67
C MET A 7 8.53 -0.05 -11.35
N GLN A 8 9.04 -0.69 -10.30
CA GLN A 8 9.15 -0.06 -9.00
C GLN A 8 10.18 1.08 -8.98
N CYS A 9 9.80 2.22 -8.39
CA CYS A 9 10.67 3.37 -8.19
C CYS A 9 10.84 3.74 -6.70
N ALA A 10 11.73 4.71 -6.44
CA ALA A 10 11.96 5.21 -5.08
C ALA A 10 10.67 5.79 -4.48
N GLU A 11 9.90 6.52 -5.29
CA GLU A 11 8.66 7.17 -4.88
C GLU A 11 7.58 6.17 -4.46
N ASP A 12 7.63 4.91 -4.90
CA ASP A 12 6.70 3.89 -4.41
C ASP A 12 6.84 3.68 -2.89
N HIS A 13 8.03 3.88 -2.32
CA HIS A 13 8.29 3.65 -0.89
C HIS A 13 7.50 4.59 0.04
N GLN A 14 7.06 5.75 -0.46
CA GLN A 14 6.20 6.69 0.28
C GLN A 14 4.71 6.50 -0.02
N THR A 15 4.31 5.48 -0.79
CA THR A 15 2.91 5.25 -1.16
C THR A 15 2.23 4.21 -0.27
N LEU A 16 0.93 4.38 -0.05
CA LEU A 16 0.05 3.31 0.38
C LEU A 16 -0.52 2.58 -0.84
N LEU A 17 -0.57 1.25 -0.78
CA LEU A 17 -1.11 0.43 -1.86
C LEU A 17 -2.59 0.13 -1.61
N VAL A 18 -3.43 0.50 -2.57
CA VAL A 18 -4.87 0.25 -2.57
C VAL A 18 -5.23 -0.63 -3.76
N VAL A 19 -5.98 -1.69 -3.51
CA VAL A 19 -6.51 -2.56 -4.56
C VAL A 19 -7.93 -2.13 -4.92
N VAL A 20 -8.22 -2.06 -6.22
CA VAL A 20 -9.56 -1.76 -6.75
C VAL A 20 -10.06 -2.95 -7.53
N GLN A 21 -11.13 -3.61 -7.08
CA GLN A 21 -11.63 -4.85 -7.67
C GLN A 21 -13.12 -4.79 -8.03
N PRO A 22 -13.53 -5.33 -9.19
CA PRO A 22 -14.94 -5.54 -9.46
C PRO A 22 -15.46 -6.71 -8.62
N VAL A 23 -16.72 -6.61 -8.18
CA VAL A 23 -17.45 -7.69 -7.50
C VAL A 23 -18.73 -7.96 -8.27
N GLY A 24 -18.92 -9.22 -8.68
CA GLY A 24 -20.03 -9.60 -9.55
C GLY A 24 -19.74 -9.30 -11.02
N ILE A 25 -20.79 -9.05 -11.80
CA ILE A 25 -20.70 -8.78 -13.24
C ILE A 25 -20.67 -7.27 -13.41
N VAL A 26 -19.49 -6.72 -13.63
CA VAL A 26 -19.29 -5.29 -13.95
C VAL A 26 -18.71 -5.20 -15.36
N PRO A 27 -19.34 -4.46 -16.29
CA PRO A 27 -18.78 -4.25 -17.62
C PRO A 27 -17.38 -3.64 -17.55
N GLU A 28 -16.46 -4.17 -18.36
CA GLU A 28 -15.05 -3.75 -18.34
C GLU A 28 -14.87 -2.24 -18.59
N GLU A 29 -15.62 -1.69 -19.55
CA GLU A 29 -15.60 -0.26 -19.85
C GLU A 29 -16.04 0.58 -18.65
N SER A 30 -17.11 0.19 -17.97
CA SER A 30 -17.62 0.85 -16.77
C SER A 30 -16.59 0.79 -15.64
N PHE A 31 -16.00 -0.39 -15.40
CA PHE A 31 -14.96 -0.58 -14.39
C PHE A 31 -13.76 0.34 -14.64
N TYR A 32 -13.20 0.38 -15.86
CA TYR A 32 -12.05 1.24 -16.15
C TYR A 32 -12.41 2.73 -16.20
N ARG A 33 -13.66 3.08 -16.50
CA ARG A 33 -14.16 4.46 -16.39
C ARG A 33 -14.10 4.94 -14.94
N ILE A 34 -14.66 4.17 -14.01
CA ILE A 34 -14.64 4.55 -12.59
C ILE A 34 -13.25 4.39 -11.96
N TYR A 35 -12.48 3.36 -12.35
CA TYR A 35 -11.11 3.16 -11.88
C TYR A 35 -10.21 4.35 -12.22
N ARG A 36 -10.36 4.95 -13.40
CA ARG A 36 -9.64 6.18 -13.77
C ARG A 36 -10.01 7.37 -12.89
N ARG A 37 -11.30 7.53 -12.53
CA ARG A 37 -11.74 8.59 -11.61
C ARG A 37 -11.19 8.39 -10.20
N ILE A 38 -11.29 7.16 -9.67
CA ILE A 38 -10.69 6.80 -8.38
C ILE A 38 -9.19 7.10 -8.38
N SER A 39 -8.49 6.65 -9.42
CA SER A 39 -7.03 6.79 -9.53
C SER A 39 -6.57 8.23 -9.77
N ALA A 40 -7.46 9.14 -10.18
CA ALA A 40 -7.15 10.55 -10.31
C ALA A 40 -6.84 11.19 -8.94
N VAL A 41 -7.50 10.70 -7.87
CA VAL A 41 -7.22 11.09 -6.48
C VAL A 41 -6.07 10.25 -5.94
N SER A 42 -4.86 10.52 -6.44
CA SER A 42 -3.64 9.78 -6.06
C SER A 42 -2.85 10.39 -4.91
N GLN A 43 -3.29 11.55 -4.41
CA GLN A 43 -2.67 12.22 -3.28
C GLN A 43 -3.68 13.09 -2.53
N VAL A 44 -3.53 13.17 -1.20
CA VAL A 44 -4.36 14.01 -0.34
C VAL A 44 -3.47 14.72 0.67
N ASN A 45 -3.74 16.01 0.91
CA ASN A 45 -3.10 16.75 1.99
C ASN A 45 -3.70 16.32 3.32
N VAL A 46 -2.86 15.88 4.25
CA VAL A 46 -3.30 15.51 5.59
C VAL A 46 -3.68 16.78 6.34
N ARG A 47 -4.94 16.88 6.77
CA ARG A 47 -5.48 18.02 7.52
C ARG A 47 -4.57 18.39 8.69
N ASP A 48 -4.42 19.69 8.93
CA ASP A 48 -3.62 20.26 10.02
C ASP A 48 -2.12 19.93 9.97
N SER A 49 -1.59 19.53 8.81
CA SER A 49 -0.16 19.29 8.62
C SER A 49 0.32 19.72 7.22
N GLN A 50 1.64 19.80 7.03
CA GLN A 50 2.27 20.00 5.72
C GLN A 50 2.54 18.66 4.99
N ARG A 51 1.92 17.56 5.44
CA ARG A 51 2.17 16.20 4.93
C ARG A 51 1.20 15.88 3.79
N VAL A 52 1.72 15.19 2.79
CA VAL A 52 0.95 14.67 1.67
C VAL A 52 0.98 13.16 1.75
N LEU A 53 -0.19 12.53 1.71
CA LEU A 53 -0.32 11.08 1.60
C LEU A 53 -0.43 10.70 0.12
N TYR A 54 0.38 9.75 -0.32
CA TYR A 54 0.37 9.26 -1.70
C TYR A 54 -0.25 7.86 -1.78
N ILE A 55 -1.11 7.67 -2.77
CA ILE A 55 -1.80 6.41 -3.01
C ILE A 55 -1.41 5.83 -4.36
N ARG A 56 -1.10 4.54 -4.35
CA ARG A 56 -0.92 3.74 -5.55
C ARG A 56 -2.06 2.76 -5.69
N TYR A 57 -2.82 2.88 -6.77
CA TYR A 57 -3.93 1.97 -7.06
C TYR A 57 -3.49 0.82 -7.97
N ARG A 58 -3.97 -0.39 -7.70
CA ARG A 58 -3.81 -1.55 -8.59
C ARG A 58 -5.15 -2.28 -8.73
N HIS A 59 -5.50 -2.72 -9.93
CA HIS A 59 -6.68 -3.56 -10.16
C HIS A 59 -6.33 -5.06 -10.26
N HIS A 60 -5.04 -5.38 -10.27
CA HIS A 60 -4.52 -6.74 -10.20
C HIS A 60 -3.44 -6.82 -9.12
N TYR A 61 -3.63 -7.71 -8.16
CA TYR A 61 -2.71 -7.94 -7.05
C TYR A 61 -2.84 -9.38 -6.54
N PRO A 62 -1.76 -10.18 -6.55
CA PRO A 62 -1.73 -11.49 -5.90
C PRO A 62 -1.73 -11.35 -4.36
N PRO A 63 -2.77 -11.84 -3.63
CA PRO A 63 -2.88 -11.66 -2.17
C PRO A 63 -1.71 -12.20 -1.36
N GLU A 64 -1.03 -13.26 -1.84
CA GLU A 64 0.15 -13.85 -1.22
C GLU A 64 1.33 -12.88 -1.06
N ASN A 65 1.36 -11.79 -1.84
CA ASN A 65 2.38 -10.76 -1.71
C ASN A 65 2.28 -10.01 -0.37
N ASN A 66 1.12 -10.02 0.30
CA ASN A 66 0.95 -9.41 1.61
C ASN A 66 1.81 -10.07 2.69
N GLU A 67 2.20 -11.33 2.52
CA GLU A 67 3.08 -12.03 3.46
C GLU A 67 4.47 -11.37 3.59
N TRP A 68 4.87 -10.56 2.61
CA TRP A 68 6.12 -9.78 2.62
C TRP A 68 5.95 -8.38 3.20
N GLY A 69 4.73 -8.02 3.63
CA GLY A 69 4.35 -6.64 3.92
C GLY A 69 4.95 -6.03 5.18
N ASP A 70 5.58 -6.82 6.06
CA ASP A 70 6.39 -6.30 7.17
C ASP A 70 7.81 -5.93 6.72
N PHE A 71 8.30 -6.60 5.66
CA PHE A 71 9.61 -6.37 5.07
C PHE A 71 9.58 -5.31 3.97
N GLN A 72 8.49 -5.20 3.21
CA GLN A 72 8.27 -4.20 2.15
C GLN A 72 6.88 -3.57 2.28
N THR A 73 6.71 -2.63 3.21
CA THR A 73 5.39 -2.07 3.54
C THR A 73 4.70 -1.37 2.37
N HIS A 74 5.45 -0.80 1.43
CA HIS A 74 4.92 -0.14 0.23
C HIS A 74 4.39 -1.13 -0.84
N ARG A 75 4.62 -2.43 -0.67
CA ARG A 75 4.03 -3.52 -1.48
C ARG A 75 2.86 -4.21 -0.79
N LYS A 76 2.58 -3.85 0.47
CA LYS A 76 1.47 -4.40 1.27
C LYS A 76 0.19 -3.66 0.94
N VAL A 77 -0.86 -4.40 0.60
CA VAL A 77 -2.20 -3.82 0.42
C VAL A 77 -2.74 -3.42 1.77
N VAL A 78 -3.09 -2.15 1.90
CA VAL A 78 -3.68 -1.59 3.12
C VAL A 78 -5.07 -1.02 2.88
N GLY A 79 -5.50 -0.86 1.63
CA GLY A 79 -6.84 -0.41 1.29
C GLY A 79 -7.49 -1.27 0.20
N LEU A 80 -8.80 -1.41 0.28
CA LEU A 80 -9.61 -2.13 -0.71
C LEU A 80 -10.78 -1.24 -1.15
N ILE A 81 -10.94 -1.06 -2.45
CA ILE A 81 -12.13 -0.46 -3.05
C ILE A 81 -12.77 -1.50 -3.94
N THR A 82 -14.03 -1.85 -3.68
CA THR A 82 -14.79 -2.76 -4.51
C THR A 82 -15.87 -2.02 -5.29
N ILE A 83 -16.08 -2.44 -6.53
CA ILE A 83 -17.01 -1.82 -7.47
C ILE A 83 -18.00 -2.87 -7.91
N THR A 84 -19.30 -2.58 -7.83
CA THR A 84 -20.33 -3.56 -8.21
C THR A 84 -21.52 -2.88 -8.88
N ASP A 85 -22.13 -3.62 -9.81
CA ASP A 85 -23.43 -3.29 -10.39
C ASP A 85 -24.50 -4.10 -9.66
N CYS A 86 -25.48 -3.41 -9.10
CA CYS A 86 -26.62 -4.03 -8.42
C CYS A 86 -27.87 -3.22 -8.73
N SER A 87 -28.74 -3.71 -9.62
CA SER A 87 -29.98 -3.00 -10.01
C SER A 87 -31.21 -3.44 -9.22
N SER A 88 -31.07 -4.44 -8.35
CA SER A 88 -32.19 -5.12 -7.69
C SER A 88 -31.93 -5.28 -6.20
N ALA A 89 -32.89 -4.80 -5.40
CA ALA A 89 -32.89 -4.96 -3.96
C ALA A 89 -32.83 -6.43 -3.50
N LYS A 90 -33.28 -7.37 -4.34
CA LYS A 90 -33.23 -8.81 -4.05
C LYS A 90 -31.81 -9.38 -4.10
N ASP A 91 -30.95 -8.81 -4.94
CA ASP A 91 -29.59 -9.29 -5.16
C ASP A 91 -28.58 -8.61 -4.21
N TRP A 92 -29.00 -7.54 -3.53
CA TRP A 92 -28.18 -6.79 -2.59
C TRP A 92 -27.56 -7.66 -1.48
N PRO A 93 -28.30 -8.53 -0.76
CA PRO A 93 -27.70 -9.34 0.30
C PRO A 93 -26.55 -10.24 -0.21
N GLN A 94 -26.72 -10.84 -1.40
CA GLN A 94 -25.68 -11.67 -1.99
C GLN A 94 -24.48 -10.85 -2.46
N THR A 95 -24.72 -9.66 -2.99
CA THR A 95 -23.66 -8.73 -3.44
C THR A 95 -22.83 -8.25 -2.24
N PHE A 96 -23.50 -7.91 -1.14
CA PHE A 96 -22.86 -7.48 0.09
C PHE A 96 -22.04 -8.60 0.73
N GLU A 97 -22.52 -9.85 0.69
CA GLU A 97 -21.75 -11.01 1.15
C GLU A 97 -20.48 -11.22 0.32
N LYS A 98 -20.55 -11.08 -1.01
CA LYS A 98 -19.36 -11.16 -1.87
C LYS A 98 -18.32 -10.09 -1.54
N PHE A 99 -18.77 -8.88 -1.18
CA PHE A 99 -17.87 -7.82 -0.70
C PHE A 99 -17.16 -8.23 0.60
N HIS A 100 -17.87 -8.81 1.56
CA HIS A 100 -17.27 -9.30 2.80
C HIS A 100 -16.22 -10.39 2.55
N LEU A 101 -16.49 -11.34 1.67
CA LEU A 101 -15.51 -12.37 1.29
C LEU A 101 -14.26 -11.77 0.65
N GLN A 102 -14.40 -10.73 -0.19
CA GLN A 102 -13.24 -10.03 -0.76
C GLN A 102 -12.44 -9.30 0.32
N LYS A 103 -13.12 -8.65 1.26
CA LYS A 103 -12.48 -7.98 2.40
C LYS A 103 -11.69 -8.96 3.27
N GLU A 104 -12.23 -10.17 3.49
CA GLU A 104 -11.60 -11.21 4.31
C GLU A 104 -10.24 -11.64 3.75
N MET A 105 -10.09 -11.73 2.41
CA MET A 105 -8.82 -12.09 1.76
C MET A 105 -7.65 -11.14 2.13
N TYR A 106 -7.94 -9.88 2.46
CA TYR A 106 -6.93 -8.87 2.81
C TYR A 106 -6.93 -8.51 4.31
N SER A 107 -7.78 -9.17 5.12
CA SER A 107 -8.06 -8.79 6.51
C SER A 107 -6.83 -8.62 7.41
N SER A 108 -5.76 -9.37 7.16
CA SER A 108 -4.52 -9.31 7.94
C SER A 108 -3.73 -8.01 7.80
N THR A 109 -3.93 -7.26 6.71
CA THR A 109 -3.16 -6.05 6.38
C THR A 109 -4.01 -4.81 6.16
N LEU A 110 -5.31 -4.99 5.94
CA LEU A 110 -6.26 -3.96 5.58
C LEU A 110 -6.46 -2.93 6.70
N TYR A 111 -6.40 -1.65 6.35
CA TYR A 111 -6.68 -0.53 7.24
C TYR A 111 -8.11 -0.06 7.09
N ASP A 112 -8.60 0.03 5.85
CA ASP A 112 -9.99 0.35 5.53
C ASP A 112 -10.43 -0.29 4.19
N SER A 113 -11.74 -0.41 3.99
CA SER A 113 -12.37 -0.89 2.75
C SER A 113 -13.60 -0.07 2.39
N ARG A 114 -13.85 0.16 1.10
CA ARG A 114 -15.08 0.79 0.60
C ARG A 114 -15.71 -0.01 -0.52
N LEU A 115 -17.04 -0.01 -0.57
CA LEU A 115 -17.86 -0.59 -1.63
C LEU A 115 -18.64 0.51 -2.35
N PHE A 116 -18.44 0.61 -3.66
CA PHE A 116 -19.23 1.48 -4.54
C PHE A 116 -20.21 0.64 -5.35
N VAL A 117 -21.50 0.95 -5.18
CA VAL A 117 -22.62 0.21 -5.77
C VAL A 117 -23.31 1.09 -6.79
N PHE A 118 -23.41 0.60 -8.03
CA PHE A 118 -24.05 1.31 -9.14
C PHE A 118 -25.37 0.66 -9.52
N GLY A 119 -26.41 1.47 -9.75
CA GLY A 119 -27.73 1.03 -10.23
C GLY A 119 -28.77 0.78 -9.14
N LEU A 120 -28.39 0.70 -7.86
CA LEU A 120 -29.33 0.42 -6.77
C LEU A 120 -29.92 1.72 -6.22
N GLN A 121 -31.24 1.80 -6.17
CA GLN A 121 -31.99 2.94 -5.64
C GLN A 121 -33.10 2.49 -4.68
N GLY A 122 -33.67 3.43 -3.93
CA GLY A 122 -34.74 3.18 -2.94
C GLY A 122 -34.21 2.96 -1.52
N GLU A 123 -35.05 2.42 -0.64
CA GLU A 123 -34.82 2.36 0.81
C GLU A 123 -33.46 1.74 1.21
N ILE A 124 -32.99 0.72 0.48
CA ILE A 124 -31.69 0.10 0.75
C ILE A 124 -30.54 1.09 0.54
N ALA A 125 -30.59 1.88 -0.53
CA ALA A 125 -29.54 2.85 -0.89
C ALA A 125 -29.55 4.09 0.02
N GLU A 126 -30.70 4.42 0.60
CA GLU A 126 -30.86 5.55 1.54
C GLU A 126 -30.35 5.23 2.95
N GLN A 127 -30.23 3.95 3.30
CA GLN A 127 -29.68 3.55 4.60
C GLN A 127 -28.20 3.95 4.73
N PRO A 128 -27.85 4.76 5.75
CA PRO A 128 -26.49 5.25 5.91
C PRO A 128 -25.55 4.10 6.25
N ARG A 129 -24.50 3.94 5.44
CA ARG A 129 -23.40 3.00 5.67
C ARG A 129 -22.09 3.75 5.52
N THR A 130 -21.16 3.51 6.43
CA THR A 130 -19.86 4.17 6.39
C THR A 130 -19.01 3.62 5.25
N ASP A 131 -18.99 2.31 5.08
CA ASP A 131 -18.15 1.60 4.11
C ASP A 131 -18.81 1.38 2.74
N VAL A 132 -20.05 1.82 2.53
CA VAL A 132 -20.77 1.65 1.27
C VAL A 132 -21.28 2.99 0.75
N ALA A 133 -21.08 3.23 -0.55
CA ALA A 133 -21.71 4.33 -1.27
C ALA A 133 -22.53 3.81 -2.46
N PHE A 134 -23.75 4.32 -2.59
CA PHE A 134 -24.66 3.99 -3.69
C PHE A 134 -24.70 5.13 -4.71
N TYR A 135 -24.73 4.77 -5.98
CA TYR A 135 -24.80 5.68 -7.11
C TYR A 135 -25.89 5.21 -8.09
N PRO A 136 -26.76 6.10 -8.58
CA PRO A 136 -27.77 5.75 -9.59
C PRO A 136 -27.15 5.14 -10.85
N SER A 137 -26.04 5.70 -11.32
CA SER A 137 -25.32 5.26 -12.51
C SER A 137 -23.85 5.69 -12.43
N TYR A 138 -23.03 5.18 -13.34
CA TYR A 138 -21.64 5.60 -13.46
C TYR A 138 -21.49 7.03 -14.00
N ASP A 139 -22.56 7.64 -14.53
CA ASP A 139 -22.57 9.04 -14.97
C ASP A 139 -23.00 9.96 -13.82
N GLU A 140 -23.90 9.48 -12.96
CA GLU A 140 -24.41 10.18 -11.78
C GLU A 140 -23.65 9.78 -10.51
N CYS A 141 -22.34 10.06 -10.49
CA CYS A 141 -21.48 9.73 -9.34
C CYS A 141 -20.50 10.87 -9.00
N GLU A 142 -21.03 12.07 -8.84
CA GLU A 142 -20.27 13.31 -8.61
C GLU A 142 -19.49 13.33 -7.29
N THR A 143 -19.90 12.53 -6.30
CA THR A 143 -19.27 12.50 -4.97
C THR A 143 -18.15 11.46 -4.84
N VAL A 144 -17.83 10.70 -5.90
CA VAL A 144 -16.83 9.63 -5.86
C VAL A 144 -15.48 10.14 -5.38
N GLU A 145 -14.98 11.23 -5.94
CA GLU A 145 -13.67 11.79 -5.59
C GLU A 145 -13.61 12.17 -4.12
N LYS A 146 -14.65 12.83 -3.60
CA LYS A 146 -14.77 13.15 -2.18
C LYS A 146 -14.81 11.90 -1.29
N ARG A 147 -15.52 10.84 -1.70
CA ARG A 147 -15.55 9.56 -0.98
C ARG A 147 -14.16 8.89 -0.96
N ILE A 148 -13.38 9.06 -2.03
CA ILE A 148 -12.00 8.60 -2.07
C ILE A 148 -11.10 9.43 -1.15
N GLU A 149 -11.27 10.75 -1.09
CA GLU A 149 -10.54 11.60 -0.14
C GLU A 149 -10.84 11.18 1.32
N ASP A 150 -12.12 11.00 1.68
CA ASP A 150 -12.54 10.53 3.01
C ASP A 150 -11.94 9.14 3.35
N PHE A 151 -11.84 8.26 2.34
CA PHE A 151 -11.20 6.95 2.48
C PHE A 151 -9.69 7.06 2.67
N ILE A 152 -9.01 7.96 1.96
CA ILE A 152 -7.58 8.18 2.13
C ILE A 152 -7.28 8.74 3.53
N GLU A 153 -8.14 9.62 4.04
CA GLU A 153 -8.05 10.13 5.41
C GLU A 153 -8.20 9.02 6.46
N SER A 154 -9.12 8.06 6.26
CA SER A 154 -9.24 6.92 7.19
C SER A 154 -8.00 6.00 7.15
N LEU A 155 -7.42 5.77 5.96
CA LEU A 155 -6.15 5.05 5.84
C LEU A 155 -5.03 5.76 6.61
N PHE A 156 -4.99 7.09 6.52
CA PHE A 156 -3.99 7.89 7.23
C PHE A 156 -4.11 7.74 8.75
N ILE A 157 -5.33 7.79 9.31
CA ILE A 157 -5.55 7.64 10.75
C ILE A 157 -5.00 6.31 11.26
N VAL A 158 -5.28 5.21 10.54
CA VAL A 158 -4.77 3.87 10.92
C VAL A 158 -3.25 3.78 10.75
N LEU A 159 -2.71 4.36 9.67
CA LEU A 159 -1.26 4.44 9.45
C LEU A 159 -0.56 5.15 10.62
N GLU A 160 -1.07 6.32 11.01
CA GLU A 160 -0.48 7.14 12.06
C GLU A 160 -0.56 6.45 13.42
N SER A 161 -1.70 5.83 13.75
CA SER A 161 -1.85 5.00 14.96
C SER A 161 -0.81 3.89 15.00
N LYS A 162 -0.69 3.09 13.92
CA LYS A 162 0.28 1.99 13.84
C LYS A 162 1.73 2.48 13.95
N ARG A 163 2.04 3.64 13.36
CA ARG A 163 3.36 4.26 13.44
C ARG A 163 3.69 4.65 14.88
N LEU A 164 2.77 5.34 15.57
CA LEU A 164 2.94 5.75 16.96
C LEU A 164 3.08 4.55 17.92
N ASP A 165 2.25 3.53 17.72
CA ASP A 165 2.30 2.29 18.51
C ASP A 165 3.65 1.58 18.40
N ARG A 166 4.27 1.59 17.20
CA ARG A 166 5.56 0.92 16.94
C ARG A 166 6.78 1.79 17.26
N ALA A 167 6.64 3.11 17.22
CA ALA A 167 7.72 4.05 17.53
C ALA A 167 7.94 4.19 19.04
N THR A 168 6.91 3.93 19.86
CA THR A 168 6.98 4.03 21.31
C THR A 168 7.52 2.72 21.92
N ASP A 169 8.73 2.77 22.46
CA ASP A 169 9.29 1.68 23.26
C ASP A 169 8.57 1.65 24.63
N LYS A 170 7.46 0.92 24.72
CA LYS A 170 6.74 0.72 26.01
C LYS A 170 7.62 -0.13 26.92
N SER A 171 8.09 0.46 28.01
CA SER A 171 8.96 -0.20 28.98
C SER A 171 8.31 -1.47 29.53
N GLY A 172 8.89 -2.63 29.22
CA GLY A 172 8.41 -3.94 29.65
C GLY A 172 7.85 -4.83 28.53
N ASP A 173 7.48 -4.25 27.38
CA ASP A 173 6.98 -5.03 26.24
C ASP A 173 8.15 -5.63 25.43
N LYS A 174 8.05 -6.92 25.12
CA LYS A 174 9.00 -7.59 24.21
C LYS A 174 8.72 -7.13 22.77
N ILE A 175 9.68 -6.47 22.13
CA ILE A 175 9.59 -6.09 20.71
C ILE A 175 9.39 -7.36 19.87
N PRO A 176 8.29 -7.46 19.09
CA PRO A 176 8.05 -8.63 18.27
C PRO A 176 9.09 -8.75 17.16
N LEU A 177 9.50 -9.99 16.86
CA LEU A 177 10.37 -10.26 15.73
C LEU A 177 9.54 -10.22 14.43
N LEU A 178 9.83 -9.25 13.57
CA LEU A 178 9.28 -9.22 12.22
C LEU A 178 10.05 -10.22 11.34
N CYS A 179 9.36 -10.99 10.53
CA CYS A 179 9.95 -12.07 9.72
C CYS A 179 9.43 -12.02 8.29
N VAL A 180 10.28 -12.34 7.31
CA VAL A 180 9.79 -12.69 5.97
C VAL A 180 9.31 -14.15 5.94
N PRO A 181 8.52 -14.59 4.94
CA PRO A 181 7.86 -15.89 4.96
C PRO A 181 8.79 -17.09 5.16
N PHE A 182 10.00 -17.06 4.57
CA PHE A 182 10.94 -18.17 4.66
C PHE A 182 11.71 -18.23 5.99
N GLU A 183 11.85 -17.12 6.70
CA GLU A 183 12.60 -17.05 7.97
C GLU A 183 11.86 -17.71 9.15
N LYS A 184 10.54 -17.96 9.02
CA LYS A 184 9.73 -18.49 10.13
C LYS A 184 10.27 -19.80 10.72
N LYS A 185 10.91 -20.62 9.88
CA LYS A 185 11.49 -21.92 10.29
C LYS A 185 12.84 -21.75 10.99
N ASP A 186 13.59 -20.71 10.65
CA ASP A 186 14.96 -20.48 11.14
C ASP A 186 14.98 -19.96 12.59
N PHE A 187 13.81 -19.59 13.13
CA PHE A 187 13.67 -19.00 14.46
C PHE A 187 13.05 -19.92 15.52
N VAL A 188 12.77 -21.18 15.17
CA VAL A 188 12.29 -22.19 16.13
C VAL A 188 13.42 -22.54 17.10
N GLY A 189 13.19 -22.40 18.41
CA GLY A 189 14.15 -22.77 19.45
C GLY A 189 15.24 -21.75 19.74
N LEU A 190 15.14 -20.52 19.21
CA LEU A 190 16.07 -19.44 19.55
C LEU A 190 15.92 -18.96 20.99
N ASP A 191 17.06 -18.59 21.59
CA ASP A 191 17.08 -17.84 22.85
C ASP A 191 16.60 -16.40 22.63
N THR A 192 15.31 -16.19 22.91
CA THR A 192 14.62 -14.90 22.78
C THR A 192 15.06 -13.87 23.82
N ASP A 193 15.78 -14.27 24.87
CA ASP A 193 16.25 -13.36 25.91
C ASP A 193 17.68 -12.86 25.68
N SER A 194 18.41 -13.47 24.73
CA SER A 194 19.75 -13.05 24.33
C SER A 194 19.80 -11.59 23.87
N ARG A 195 20.90 -10.91 24.20
CA ARG A 195 21.17 -9.53 23.74
C ARG A 195 21.14 -9.43 22.21
N HIS A 196 21.63 -10.46 21.54
CA HIS A 196 21.68 -10.55 20.08
C HIS A 196 20.26 -10.58 19.47
N TYR A 197 19.38 -11.42 20.00
CA TYR A 197 17.98 -11.52 19.55
C TYR A 197 17.22 -10.21 19.78
N LYS A 198 17.33 -9.62 20.98
CA LYS A 198 16.67 -8.34 21.30
C LYS A 198 17.12 -7.21 20.35
N LYS A 199 18.43 -7.15 20.06
CA LYS A 199 18.99 -6.16 19.13
C LYS A 199 18.52 -6.38 17.69
N ARG A 200 18.33 -7.63 17.27
CA ARG A 200 17.70 -7.97 15.98
C ARG A 200 16.26 -7.47 15.91
N CYS A 201 15.42 -7.79 16.89
CA CYS A 201 14.04 -7.31 16.95
C CYS A 201 13.97 -5.78 16.88
N GLN A 202 14.82 -5.10 17.66
CA GLN A 202 14.91 -3.65 17.65
C GLN A 202 15.31 -3.11 16.27
N GLY A 203 16.34 -3.68 15.63
CA GLY A 203 16.77 -3.26 14.30
C GLY A 203 15.68 -3.40 13.24
N ARG A 204 14.99 -4.55 13.20
CA ARG A 204 13.88 -4.81 12.27
C ARG A 204 12.70 -3.87 12.54
N MET A 205 12.38 -3.62 13.81
CA MET A 205 11.33 -2.68 14.17
C MET A 205 11.67 -1.24 13.76
N ARG A 206 12.91 -0.78 14.00
CA ARG A 206 13.35 0.56 13.57
C ARG A 206 13.26 0.72 12.04
N LYS A 207 13.62 -0.33 11.28
CA LYS A 207 13.43 -0.35 9.82
C LYS A 207 11.96 -0.14 9.46
N HIS A 208 11.07 -0.91 10.08
CA HIS A 208 9.63 -0.86 9.82
C HIS A 208 9.00 0.49 10.20
N VAL A 209 9.40 1.07 11.34
CA VAL A 209 8.98 2.43 11.72
C VAL A 209 9.47 3.45 10.70
N GLY A 210 10.69 3.29 10.18
CA GLY A 210 11.21 4.10 9.07
C GLY A 210 10.30 4.06 7.84
N ASP A 211 9.84 2.87 7.46
CA ASP A 211 8.91 2.73 6.33
C ASP A 211 7.56 3.43 6.60
N LEU A 212 6.99 3.26 7.79
CA LEU A 212 5.73 3.90 8.16
C LEU A 212 5.86 5.43 8.22
N CYS A 213 6.99 5.96 8.71
CA CYS A 213 7.30 7.39 8.67
C CYS A 213 7.35 7.90 7.23
N LEU A 214 8.01 7.15 6.32
CA LEU A 214 8.10 7.54 4.92
C LEU A 214 6.72 7.56 4.25
N GLN A 215 5.89 6.52 4.45
CA GLN A 215 4.52 6.47 3.95
C GLN A 215 3.60 7.53 4.57
N ALA A 216 3.88 7.97 5.79
CA ALA A 216 3.15 9.05 6.46
C ALA A 216 3.64 10.45 6.05
N GLY A 217 4.60 10.58 5.13
CA GLY A 217 5.16 11.86 4.70
C GLY A 217 6.14 12.50 5.71
N MET A 218 6.65 11.72 6.67
CA MET A 218 7.62 12.15 7.69
C MET A 218 9.04 11.79 7.26
N LEU A 219 9.51 12.49 6.23
CA LEU A 219 10.75 12.13 5.53
C LEU A 219 11.99 12.20 6.42
N GLN A 220 12.12 13.24 7.24
CA GLN A 220 13.27 13.38 8.15
C GLN A 220 13.31 12.26 9.20
N ASP A 221 12.17 11.96 9.81
CA ASP A 221 12.07 10.87 10.80
C ASP A 221 12.36 9.51 10.16
N SER A 222 11.92 9.29 8.92
CA SER A 222 12.23 8.06 8.19
C SER A 222 13.74 7.85 8.03
N LEU A 223 14.50 8.90 7.66
CA LEU A 223 15.96 8.84 7.52
C LEU A 223 16.63 8.48 8.85
N VAL A 224 16.20 9.11 9.95
CA VAL A 224 16.72 8.81 11.30
C VAL A 224 16.49 7.34 11.66
N HIS A 225 15.27 6.84 11.47
CA HIS A 225 14.94 5.44 11.78
C HIS A 225 15.69 4.44 10.91
N TYR A 226 15.88 4.72 9.62
CA TYR A 226 16.68 3.86 8.76
C TYR A 226 18.16 3.84 9.17
N HIS A 227 18.75 4.97 9.53
CA HIS A 227 20.13 5.02 10.05
C HIS A 227 20.28 4.18 11.32
N MET A 228 19.36 4.32 12.29
CA MET A 228 19.34 3.49 13.49
C MET A 228 19.22 2.00 13.17
N ALA A 229 18.33 1.63 12.25
CA ALA A 229 18.15 0.25 11.82
C ALA A 229 19.44 -0.33 11.21
N VAL A 230 20.11 0.43 10.34
CA VAL A 230 21.38 0.05 9.71
C VAL A 230 22.46 -0.27 10.75
N GLU A 231 22.62 0.58 11.77
CA GLU A 231 23.59 0.34 12.84
C GLU A 231 23.28 -0.92 13.66
N LEU A 232 22.02 -1.09 14.05
CA LEU A 232 21.57 -2.23 14.85
C LEU A 232 21.73 -3.54 14.07
N LEU A 233 21.22 -3.61 12.84
CA LEU A 233 21.19 -4.80 12.01
C LEU A 233 22.60 -5.22 11.55
N ARG A 234 23.47 -4.26 11.23
CA ARG A 234 24.88 -4.53 10.90
C ARG A 234 25.60 -5.20 12.06
N SER A 235 25.35 -4.76 13.30
CA SER A 235 26.03 -5.31 14.48
C SER A 235 25.64 -6.74 14.86
N VAL A 236 24.54 -7.25 14.30
CA VAL A 236 24.03 -8.62 14.51
C VAL A 236 24.05 -9.47 13.24
N ASN A 237 24.72 -8.98 12.18
CA ASN A 237 24.85 -9.64 10.89
C ASN A 237 23.49 -10.05 10.27
N ASP A 238 22.44 -9.25 10.47
CA ASP A 238 21.12 -9.48 9.86
C ASP A 238 21.10 -8.85 8.46
N PHE A 239 21.81 -9.48 7.52
CA PHE A 239 22.08 -8.91 6.20
C PHE A 239 20.83 -8.68 5.35
N LEU A 240 19.81 -9.54 5.50
CA LEU A 240 18.54 -9.41 4.76
C LEU A 240 17.83 -8.11 5.13
N TRP A 241 17.63 -7.88 6.43
CA TRP A 241 16.95 -6.68 6.91
C TRP A 241 17.84 -5.45 6.83
N LEU A 242 19.17 -5.60 6.95
CA LEU A 242 20.12 -4.53 6.68
C LEU A 242 20.01 -4.05 5.23
N GLY A 243 19.93 -4.97 4.26
CA GLY A 243 19.71 -4.64 2.85
C GLY A 243 18.43 -3.85 2.64
N ALA A 244 17.31 -4.28 3.24
CA ALA A 244 16.04 -3.55 3.17
C ALA A 244 16.07 -2.19 3.87
N ALA A 245 16.82 -2.04 4.97
CA ALA A 245 17.01 -0.75 5.62
C ALA A 245 17.81 0.22 4.74
N LEU A 246 18.83 -0.28 4.03
CA LEU A 246 19.60 0.52 3.07
C LEU A 246 18.77 0.89 1.84
N GLU A 247 17.94 -0.02 1.32
CA GLU A 247 17.00 0.26 0.22
C GLU A 247 16.03 1.39 0.60
N GLY A 248 15.42 1.30 1.80
CA GLY A 248 14.55 2.35 2.33
C GLY A 248 15.27 3.68 2.52
N LEU A 249 16.49 3.65 3.07
CA LEU A 249 17.33 4.84 3.24
C LEU A 249 17.63 5.51 1.89
N CYS A 250 18.06 4.74 0.90
CA CYS A 250 18.32 5.25 -0.45
C CYS A 250 17.07 5.85 -1.08
N SER A 251 15.93 5.19 -0.96
CA SER A 251 14.65 5.66 -1.50
C SER A 251 14.22 6.98 -0.84
N ALA A 252 14.32 7.07 0.49
CA ALA A 252 14.06 8.30 1.24
C ALA A 252 15.01 9.43 0.84
N SER A 253 16.32 9.16 0.68
CA SER A 253 17.28 10.16 0.21
C SER A 253 16.95 10.66 -1.21
N VAL A 254 16.56 9.77 -2.12
CA VAL A 254 16.14 10.15 -3.48
C VAL A 254 14.91 11.05 -3.42
N ILE A 255 13.88 10.68 -2.65
CA ILE A 255 12.68 11.51 -2.48
C ILE A 255 13.03 12.89 -1.89
N TYR A 256 13.95 12.94 -0.93
CA TYR A 256 14.41 14.18 -0.32
C TYR A 256 15.10 15.12 -1.31
N HIS A 257 16.00 14.59 -2.13
CA HIS A 257 16.75 15.38 -3.10
C HIS A 257 15.95 15.72 -4.36
N TYR A 258 14.93 14.91 -4.70
CA TYR A 258 14.10 15.06 -5.89
C TYR A 258 12.61 15.10 -5.52
N PRO A 259 12.12 16.15 -4.84
CA PRO A 259 10.72 16.23 -4.39
C PRO A 259 9.71 16.28 -5.55
N GLY A 260 10.14 16.70 -6.74
CA GLY A 260 9.34 16.65 -7.98
C GLY A 260 9.34 15.29 -8.67
N GLY A 261 10.01 14.28 -8.09
CA GLY A 261 10.29 13.00 -8.70
C GLY A 261 11.59 12.99 -9.51
N THR A 262 12.05 11.77 -9.80
CA THR A 262 13.28 11.52 -10.58
C THR A 262 13.10 11.69 -12.10
N GLY A 263 11.85 11.72 -12.59
CA GLY A 263 11.53 12.16 -13.94
C GLY A 263 11.55 13.69 -13.99
N GLY A 264 12.43 14.29 -14.82
CA GLY A 264 12.56 15.75 -14.92
C GLY A 264 11.24 16.49 -15.19
N LYS A 265 11.26 17.84 -15.10
CA LYS A 265 10.11 18.79 -15.14
C LYS A 265 9.01 18.59 -16.21
N VAL A 266 9.17 17.66 -17.15
CA VAL A 266 8.23 17.34 -18.24
C VAL A 266 7.39 16.08 -17.97
N GLY A 267 7.65 15.34 -16.88
CA GLY A 267 6.91 14.13 -16.54
C GLY A 267 5.92 14.34 -15.39
N SER A 268 4.82 15.06 -15.60
CA SER A 268 3.65 14.87 -14.74
C SER A 268 3.36 13.38 -14.70
N ARG A 269 3.27 12.79 -13.51
CA ARG A 269 3.14 11.34 -13.28
C ARG A 269 2.19 10.78 -14.33
N ARG A 270 2.71 10.01 -15.28
CA ARG A 270 1.83 9.23 -16.17
C ARG A 270 1.06 8.32 -15.22
N ALA A 271 -0.24 8.57 -15.11
CA ALA A 271 -1.18 7.59 -14.59
C ALA A 271 -1.03 6.35 -15.48
N GLN A 272 -0.16 5.42 -15.11
CA GLN A 272 0.03 4.18 -15.83
C GLN A 272 -1.08 3.21 -15.43
N GLY A 273 -2.30 3.51 -15.89
CA GLY A 273 -3.40 2.56 -16.01
C GLY A 273 -3.46 1.97 -17.42
N GLY A 274 -2.30 1.64 -18.00
CA GLY A 274 -2.22 1.02 -19.33
C GLY A 274 -2.16 -0.50 -19.18
N SER A 275 -3.16 -1.19 -19.75
CA SER A 275 -3.15 -2.64 -19.96
C SER A 275 -1.84 -3.09 -20.58
N VAL A 276 -1.15 -4.03 -19.94
CA VAL A 276 0.01 -4.67 -20.54
C VAL A 276 -0.51 -5.65 -21.58
N SER A 277 -0.47 -5.26 -22.85
CA SER A 277 -0.60 -6.23 -23.94
C SER A 277 0.60 -7.18 -23.90
N ALA A 278 0.32 -8.48 -23.95
CA ALA A 278 1.29 -9.55 -23.83
C ALA A 278 2.16 -9.66 -25.10
N GLU A 279 3.08 -8.72 -25.31
CA GLU A 279 4.11 -8.84 -26.34
C GLU A 279 5.32 -7.96 -26.01
N ALA A 280 6.07 -8.35 -24.98
CA ALA A 280 7.41 -7.82 -24.70
C ALA A 280 8.45 -8.94 -24.81
N GLY A 281 8.43 -9.65 -25.94
CA GLY A 281 9.55 -10.46 -26.41
C GLY A 281 10.33 -9.67 -27.45
N ASN A 282 11.64 -9.57 -27.28
CA ASN A 282 12.62 -8.97 -28.20
C ASN A 282 12.66 -7.44 -28.33
N ARG A 283 13.46 -6.80 -27.48
CA ARG A 283 14.35 -5.72 -27.94
C ARG A 283 15.79 -5.98 -27.46
N HIS A 284 16.57 -6.56 -28.37
CA HIS A 284 18.03 -6.65 -28.25
C HIS A 284 18.65 -5.25 -28.33
N ARG A 285 19.58 -4.95 -27.41
CA ARG A 285 20.37 -3.71 -27.37
C ARG A 285 21.50 -3.81 -28.41
N PRO A 286 21.69 -2.85 -29.34
CA PRO A 286 22.83 -2.91 -30.25
C PRO A 286 24.11 -2.55 -29.47
N GLY A 287 25.06 -3.48 -29.42
CA GLY A 287 26.40 -3.26 -28.90
C GLY A 287 27.19 -2.32 -29.80
N LYS A 288 27.83 -1.31 -29.20
CA LYS A 288 28.81 -0.46 -29.85
C LYS A 288 30.01 -1.31 -30.27
N LYS A 289 30.35 -1.33 -31.56
CA LYS A 289 31.68 -1.75 -32.03
C LYS A 289 32.64 -0.57 -31.82
N GLY A 290 33.66 -0.80 -31.00
CA GLY A 290 34.83 0.07 -30.92
C GLY A 290 35.73 -0.12 -32.15
N ILE A 291 36.47 0.95 -32.45
CA ILE A 291 37.45 1.12 -33.53
C ILE A 291 38.57 0.08 -33.41
#